data_AF-A0A9Q1N6K1-F1
#
_entry.id   AF-A0A9Q1N6K1-F1
#
_cell.length_a   1.000
_cell.length_b   1.000
_cell.length_c   1.000
_cell.angle_alpha   90.00
_cell.angle_beta   90.00
_cell.angle_gamma   90.00
#
_symmetry.space_group_name_H-M   'P 1'
#
loop_
_entity.id
_entity.type
_entity.pdbx_description
1 polymer ?
#
loop_
_entity_poly.entity_id
_entity_poly.type
_entity_poly.pdbx_seq_one_letter_code
_entity_poly.pdbx_strand_id
1 'polypeptide(L)'
;MVEETSEIELNPNQLAKAAGMSRRKLDKLLEGSTGLLHGAKKFNPKKGYKLSTYAYWWIRQAITRAIANKSRVIRSPGSISELVPRICNANTELSRKLQRIPSYDEIAEALGPEDTTPEEIVKRQMMKQDLEKVLKLHFGLNGDTPQTFEEIGRVLKLSREGIRQINCTALSKLRESTMLDSFKMYIT
;
A
#
# COMPACT_ATOMS: atom_id res chain seq x y z
N MET A 1 44.28 25.99 -11.40
CA MET A 1 43.98 24.82 -12.23
C MET A 1 43.31 23.78 -11.35
N VAL A 2 42.01 23.92 -11.15
CA VAL A 2 41.17 22.83 -10.65
C VAL A 2 40.38 22.45 -11.89
N GLU A 3 40.71 21.32 -12.51
CA GLU A 3 39.89 20.80 -13.60
C GLU A 3 38.50 20.56 -13.05
N GLU A 4 37.54 21.33 -13.53
CA GLU A 4 36.12 21.00 -13.43
C GLU A 4 35.97 19.58 -13.98
N THR A 5 35.77 18.62 -13.06
CA THR A 5 35.16 17.34 -13.41
C THR A 5 33.76 17.68 -13.91
N SER A 6 33.67 18.02 -15.19
CA SER A 6 32.43 17.98 -15.94
C SER A 6 31.84 16.61 -15.67
N GLU A 7 30.82 16.56 -14.81
CA GLU A 7 30.02 15.38 -14.59
C GLU A 7 29.40 15.07 -15.95
N ILE A 8 30.08 14.21 -16.71
CA ILE A 8 29.54 13.66 -17.94
C ILE A 8 28.33 12.87 -17.46
N GLU A 9 27.14 13.45 -17.58
CA GLU A 9 25.87 12.76 -17.38
C GLU A 9 25.74 11.70 -18.49
N LEU A 10 26.46 10.59 -18.35
CA LEU A 10 26.35 9.48 -19.24
C LEU A 10 24.91 8.96 -19.15
N ASN A 11 24.22 8.98 -20.29
CA ASN A 11 22.89 8.43 -20.41
C ASN A 11 22.93 6.92 -20.04
N PRO A 12 21.94 6.39 -19.28
CA PRO A 12 21.85 4.98 -18.92
C PRO A 12 22.00 3.99 -20.09
N ASN A 13 21.59 4.40 -21.30
CA ASN A 13 21.79 3.60 -22.52
C ASN A 13 23.26 3.52 -22.95
N GLN A 14 24.03 4.60 -22.79
CA GLN A 14 25.46 4.61 -23.10
C GLN A 14 26.26 3.79 -22.07
N LEU A 15 25.88 3.86 -20.79
CA LEU A 15 26.44 3.00 -19.73
C LEU A 15 26.16 1.51 -19.97
N ALA A 16 24.92 1.17 -20.33
CA ALA A 16 24.54 -0.21 -20.65
C ALA A 16 25.37 -0.76 -21.83
N LYS A 17 25.53 0.05 -22.89
CA LYS A 17 26.32 -0.31 -24.08
C LYS A 17 27.81 -0.46 -23.75
N ALA A 18 28.38 0.46 -22.96
CA ALA A 18 29.78 0.41 -22.54
C ALA A 18 30.10 -0.80 -21.65
N ALA A 19 29.17 -1.21 -20.78
CA ALA A 19 29.30 -2.38 -19.91
C ALA A 19 28.97 -3.72 -20.61
N GLY A 20 28.60 -3.71 -21.90
CA GLY A 20 28.16 -4.92 -22.62
C GLY A 20 26.90 -5.56 -22.02
N MET A 21 26.07 -4.80 -21.31
CA MET A 21 24.97 -5.31 -20.51
C MET A 21 23.61 -4.77 -20.97
N SER A 22 22.55 -5.57 -20.87
CA SER A 22 21.21 -5.08 -21.21
C SER A 22 20.72 -4.07 -20.18
N ARG A 23 19.92 -3.07 -20.62
CA ARG A 23 19.36 -2.02 -19.74
C ARG A 23 18.67 -2.58 -18.51
N ARG A 24 17.91 -3.68 -18.66
CA ARG A 24 17.24 -4.38 -17.55
C ARG A 24 18.21 -4.96 -16.52
N LYS A 25 19.41 -5.39 -16.93
CA LYS A 25 20.45 -5.88 -16.03
C LYS A 25 21.15 -4.71 -15.33
N LEU A 26 21.46 -3.64 -16.05
CA LEU A 26 22.04 -2.41 -15.48
C LEU A 26 21.11 -1.81 -14.41
N ASP A 27 19.80 -1.72 -14.68
CA ASP A 27 18.84 -1.19 -13.72
C ASP A 27 18.81 -1.99 -12.41
N LYS A 28 18.94 -3.32 -12.48
CA LYS A 28 19.02 -4.17 -11.27
C LYS A 28 20.33 -3.98 -10.51
N LEU A 29 21.44 -3.80 -11.23
CA LEU A 29 22.76 -3.56 -10.65
C LEU A 29 22.78 -2.23 -9.89
N LEU A 30 22.24 -1.18 -10.50
CA LEU A 30 22.16 0.17 -9.91
C LEU A 30 21.25 0.18 -8.67
N GLU A 31 20.12 -0.54 -8.70
CA GLU A 31 19.25 -0.69 -7.51
C GLU A 31 19.90 -1.56 -6.42
N GLY A 32 20.73 -2.52 -6.81
CA GLY A 32 21.55 -3.28 -5.87
C GLY A 32 22.61 -2.41 -5.18
N SER A 33 23.27 -1.51 -5.92
CA SER A 33 24.31 -0.64 -5.36
C SER A 33 23.73 0.44 -4.43
N THR A 34 22.55 0.98 -4.73
CA THR A 34 21.83 1.87 -3.79
C THR A 34 21.45 1.14 -2.51
N GLY A 35 21.00 -0.12 -2.62
CA GLY A 35 20.73 -1.00 -1.48
C GLY A 35 21.97 -1.26 -0.62
N LEU A 36 23.11 -1.56 -1.25
CA LEU A 36 24.40 -1.73 -0.58
C LEU A 36 24.82 -0.46 0.17
N LEU A 37 24.77 0.70 -0.48
CA LEU A 37 25.13 1.98 0.13
C LEU A 37 24.25 2.28 1.35
N HIS A 38 22.95 2.03 1.25
CA HIS A 38 22.01 2.22 2.36
C HIS A 38 22.29 1.27 3.53
N GLY A 39 22.58 0.00 3.23
CA GLY A 39 23.01 -0.98 4.24
C GLY A 39 24.33 -0.60 4.91
N ALA A 40 25.31 -0.11 4.15
CA ALA A 40 26.59 0.34 4.68
C ALA A 40 26.44 1.56 5.61
N LYS A 41 25.60 2.55 5.22
CA LYS A 41 25.30 3.72 6.07
C LYS A 41 24.67 3.36 7.41
N LYS A 42 23.86 2.30 7.46
CA LYS A 42 23.15 1.86 8.68
C LYS A 42 23.88 0.77 9.47
N PHE A 43 25.04 0.32 9.02
CA PHE A 43 25.76 -0.76 9.66
C PHE A 43 26.41 -0.30 10.96
N ASN A 44 26.22 -1.07 12.04
CA ASN A 44 26.88 -0.83 13.32
C ASN A 44 27.79 -2.02 13.67
N PRO A 45 29.13 -1.86 13.62
CA PRO A 45 30.09 -2.93 13.92
C PRO A 45 29.97 -3.48 15.35
N LYS A 46 29.44 -2.69 16.30
CA LYS A 46 29.31 -3.09 17.71
C LYS A 46 28.27 -4.20 17.93
N LYS A 47 27.41 -4.48 16.93
CA LYS A 47 26.38 -5.54 17.00
C LYS A 47 26.91 -6.95 16.68
N GLY A 48 28.19 -7.11 16.32
CA GLY A 48 28.84 -8.42 16.16
C GLY A 48 28.55 -9.16 14.84
N TYR A 49 27.75 -8.60 13.92
CA TYR A 49 27.50 -9.19 12.60
C TYR A 49 28.47 -8.68 11.54
N LYS A 50 28.83 -9.52 10.57
CA LYS A 50 29.66 -9.12 9.42
C LYS A 50 28.88 -8.17 8.51
N LEU A 51 29.56 -7.19 7.93
CA LEU A 51 28.96 -6.24 6.98
C LEU A 51 28.33 -6.97 5.79
N SER A 52 28.95 -8.03 5.27
CA SER A 52 28.43 -8.83 4.17
C SER A 52 27.05 -9.42 4.46
N THR A 53 26.84 -9.95 5.67
CA THR A 53 25.56 -10.50 6.13
C THR A 53 24.49 -9.41 6.20
N TYR A 54 24.84 -8.23 6.73
CA TYR A 54 23.90 -7.12 6.85
C TYR A 54 23.56 -6.50 5.49
N ALA A 55 24.57 -6.22 4.66
CA ALA A 55 24.42 -5.66 3.32
C ALA A 55 23.59 -6.56 2.39
N TYR A 56 23.71 -7.89 2.52
CA TYR A 56 22.91 -8.85 1.76
C TYR A 56 21.40 -8.59 1.88
N TRP A 57 20.90 -8.37 3.10
CA TRP A 57 19.48 -8.09 3.34
C TRP A 57 19.02 -6.80 2.63
N TRP A 58 19.84 -5.75 2.67
CA TRP A 58 19.53 -4.47 2.04
C TRP A 58 19.59 -4.52 0.52
N ILE A 59 20.54 -5.25 -0.05
CA ILE A 59 20.64 -5.50 -1.49
C ILE A 59 19.40 -6.27 -1.97
N ARG A 60 19.03 -7.34 -1.27
CA ARG A 60 17.86 -8.17 -1.61
C ARG A 60 16.57 -7.35 -1.54
N GLN A 61 16.39 -6.53 -0.50
CA GLN A 61 15.22 -5.67 -0.35
C GLN A 61 15.13 -4.62 -1.48
N ALA A 62 16.24 -3.97 -1.82
CA ALA A 62 16.27 -2.95 -2.86
C ALA A 62 15.94 -3.54 -4.24
N ILE A 63 16.51 -4.70 -4.58
CA ILE A 63 16.22 -5.39 -5.85
C ILE A 63 14.76 -5.86 -5.89
N THR A 64 14.24 -6.49 -4.84
CA THR A 64 12.84 -6.93 -4.80
C THR A 64 11.87 -5.75 -4.93
N ARG A 65 12.14 -4.64 -4.22
CA ARG A 65 11.35 -3.41 -4.30
C ARG A 65 11.45 -2.77 -5.69
N ALA A 66 12.62 -2.75 -6.30
CA ALA A 66 12.80 -2.21 -7.65
C ALA A 66 12.05 -3.02 -8.70
N ILE A 67 12.09 -4.36 -8.59
CA ILE A 67 11.31 -5.24 -9.46
C ILE A 67 9.81 -4.98 -9.26
N ALA A 68 9.32 -4.87 -8.02
CA ALA A 68 7.91 -4.59 -7.74
C ALA A 68 7.44 -3.23 -8.29
N ASN A 69 8.26 -2.19 -8.22
CA ASN A 69 7.90 -0.83 -8.66
C ASN A 69 8.11 -0.59 -10.16
N LYS A 70 9.19 -1.10 -10.76
CA LYS A 70 9.57 -0.82 -12.16
C LYS A 70 8.97 -1.79 -13.18
N SER A 71 8.40 -2.91 -12.73
CA SER A 71 7.80 -3.92 -13.63
C SER A 71 6.35 -3.65 -14.00
N ARG A 72 5.67 -2.70 -13.34
CA ARG A 72 4.25 -2.42 -13.58
C ARG A 72 4.05 -1.00 -14.13
N VAL A 73 3.09 -0.88 -15.06
CA VAL A 73 2.72 0.39 -15.72
C VAL A 73 2.16 1.40 -14.71
N ILE A 74 1.53 0.93 -13.63
CA ILE A 74 0.99 1.76 -12.56
C ILE A 74 1.65 1.34 -11.24
N ARG A 75 2.22 2.31 -10.53
CA ARG A 75 2.87 2.10 -9.23
C ARG A 75 1.83 1.82 -8.16
N SER A 76 1.73 0.58 -7.74
CA SER A 76 0.83 0.17 -6.67
C SER A 76 1.54 0.22 -5.30
N PRO A 77 0.87 0.66 -4.23
CA PRO A 77 1.36 0.59 -2.86
C PRO A 77 1.86 -0.81 -2.45
N GLY A 78 2.79 -0.84 -1.47
CA GLY A 78 3.41 -2.06 -0.96
C GLY A 78 2.39 -3.12 -0.52
N SER A 79 1.35 -2.71 0.23
CA SER A 79 0.29 -3.59 0.71
C SER A 79 -0.40 -4.36 -0.41
N ILE A 80 -0.77 -3.67 -1.50
CA ILE A 80 -1.42 -4.31 -2.65
C ILE A 80 -0.43 -5.21 -3.40
N SER A 81 0.85 -4.82 -3.47
CA SER A 81 1.87 -5.63 -4.13
C SER A 81 2.14 -6.97 -3.41
N GLU A 82 1.90 -7.03 -2.10
CA GLU A 82 2.03 -8.24 -1.28
C GLU A 82 0.80 -9.14 -1.37
N LEU A 83 -0.38 -8.58 -1.60
CA LEU A 83 -1.64 -9.32 -1.78
C LEU A 83 -1.70 -10.06 -3.12
N VAL A 84 -1.14 -9.49 -4.19
CA VAL A 84 -1.16 -10.10 -5.54
C VAL A 84 -0.62 -11.54 -5.57
N PRO A 85 0.61 -11.84 -5.06
CA PRO A 85 1.10 -13.21 -5.06
C PRO A 85 0.25 -14.14 -4.18
N ARG A 86 -0.37 -13.65 -3.10
CA ARG A 86 -1.27 -14.44 -2.26
C ARG A 86 -2.55 -14.81 -3.00
N ILE A 87 -3.18 -13.84 -3.67
CA ILE A 87 -4.36 -14.06 -4.52
C ILE A 87 -4.03 -15.06 -5.63
N CYS A 88 -2.89 -14.92 -6.30
CA CYS A 88 -2.47 -15.86 -7.35
C CYS A 88 -2.26 -17.28 -6.79
N ASN A 89 -1.64 -17.42 -5.63
CA ASN A 89 -1.40 -18.72 -5.00
C ASN A 89 -2.71 -19.37 -4.54
N ALA A 90 -3.59 -18.62 -3.87
CA ALA A 90 -4.91 -19.09 -3.46
C ALA A 90 -5.76 -19.50 -4.67
N ASN A 91 -5.76 -18.67 -5.73
CA ASN A 91 -6.44 -19.00 -6.98
C ASN A 91 -5.88 -20.28 -7.61
N THR A 92 -4.57 -20.48 -7.62
CA THR A 92 -3.93 -21.69 -8.17
C THR A 92 -4.27 -22.92 -7.34
N GLU A 93 -4.25 -22.80 -6.01
CA GLU A 93 -4.56 -23.90 -5.11
C GLU A 93 -6.03 -24.31 -5.19
N LEU A 94 -6.94 -23.34 -5.21
CA LEU A 94 -8.36 -23.57 -5.37
C LEU A 94 -8.70 -24.08 -6.78
N SER A 95 -8.04 -23.57 -7.82
CA SER A 95 -8.21 -24.09 -9.19
C SER A 95 -7.83 -25.57 -9.26
N ARG A 96 -6.77 -25.97 -8.56
CA ARG A 96 -6.35 -27.37 -8.47
C ARG A 96 -7.36 -28.24 -7.71
N LYS A 97 -7.90 -27.73 -6.60
CA LYS A 97 -8.86 -28.47 -5.75
C LYS A 97 -10.24 -28.59 -6.39
N LEU A 98 -10.74 -27.49 -6.96
CA LEU A 98 -12.10 -27.38 -7.49
C LEU A 98 -12.20 -27.75 -8.97
N GLN A 99 -11.07 -27.94 -9.67
CA GLN A 99 -11.00 -28.22 -11.12
C GLN A 99 -11.81 -27.21 -11.96
N ARG A 100 -12.04 -26.01 -11.43
CA ARG A 100 -12.73 -24.89 -12.06
C ARG A 100 -12.08 -23.59 -11.67
N ILE A 101 -12.44 -22.51 -12.37
CA ILE A 101 -12.06 -21.16 -11.97
C ILE A 101 -12.78 -20.86 -10.63
N PRO A 102 -12.03 -20.61 -9.55
CA PRO A 102 -12.60 -20.29 -8.24
C PRO A 102 -13.37 -18.97 -8.28
N SER A 103 -14.46 -18.88 -7.52
CA SER A 103 -15.21 -17.63 -7.36
C SER A 103 -14.44 -16.65 -6.48
N TYR A 104 -14.77 -15.37 -6.60
CA TYR A 104 -14.16 -14.31 -5.79
C TYR A 104 -14.32 -14.55 -4.29
N ASP A 105 -15.50 -15.03 -3.87
CA ASP A 105 -15.80 -15.33 -2.46
C ASP A 105 -14.95 -16.50 -1.92
N GLU A 106 -14.69 -17.51 -2.75
CA GLU A 106 -13.88 -18.67 -2.38
C GLU A 106 -12.40 -18.32 -2.24
N ILE A 107 -11.91 -17.41 -3.09
CA ILE A 107 -10.55 -16.86 -2.98
C ILE A 107 -10.43 -16.00 -1.71
N ALA A 108 -11.44 -15.19 -1.40
CA ALA A 108 -11.47 -14.38 -0.19
C ALA A 108 -11.50 -15.25 1.08
N GLU A 109 -12.27 -16.34 1.08
CA GLU A 109 -12.33 -17.28 2.19
C GLU A 109 -11.00 -18.04 2.37
N ALA A 110 -10.32 -18.40 1.29
CA ALA A 110 -9.01 -19.04 1.34
C ALA A 110 -7.85 -18.11 1.79
N LEU A 111 -7.97 -16.79 1.57
CA LEU A 111 -7.04 -15.81 2.15
C LEU A 111 -7.26 -15.62 3.66
N GLY A 112 -8.46 -15.92 4.17
CA GLY A 112 -8.84 -15.73 5.57
C GLY A 112 -8.94 -14.26 6.01
N PRO A 113 -9.56 -13.98 7.17
CA PRO A 113 -9.64 -12.61 7.72
C PRO A 113 -8.29 -12.04 8.22
N GLU A 114 -7.28 -12.90 8.35
CA GLU A 114 -5.94 -12.62 8.91
C GLU A 114 -5.00 -11.87 7.94
N ASP A 115 -5.34 -11.76 6.66
CA ASP A 115 -4.63 -10.88 5.71
C ASP A 115 -4.91 -9.39 5.96
N THR A 116 -5.70 -9.09 7.00
CA THR A 116 -5.77 -7.77 7.62
C THR A 116 -4.64 -7.67 8.63
N THR A 117 -3.52 -7.05 8.25
CA THR A 117 -2.44 -6.74 9.20
C THR A 117 -3.01 -6.08 10.47
N PRO A 118 -2.37 -6.21 11.65
CA PRO A 118 -2.78 -5.45 12.85
C PRO A 118 -2.90 -3.94 12.55
N GLU A 119 -2.09 -3.44 11.61
CA GLU A 119 -2.16 -2.07 11.08
C GLU A 119 -3.46 -1.79 10.31
N GLU A 120 -3.96 -2.72 9.48
CA GLU A 120 -5.24 -2.60 8.80
C GLU A 120 -6.45 -2.90 9.70
N ILE A 121 -6.31 -3.69 10.75
CA ILE A 121 -7.32 -3.86 11.79
C ILE A 121 -7.44 -2.55 12.57
N VAL A 122 -6.31 -1.97 13.01
CA VAL A 122 -6.27 -0.65 13.65
C VAL A 122 -6.76 0.42 12.69
N LYS A 123 -6.41 0.38 11.41
CA LYS A 123 -6.90 1.33 10.39
C LYS A 123 -8.39 1.16 10.13
N ARG A 124 -8.94 -0.06 10.08
CA ARG A 124 -10.40 -0.29 10.01
C ARG A 124 -11.10 0.20 11.27
N GLN A 125 -10.51 -0.03 12.44
CA GLN A 125 -11.04 0.40 13.73
C GLN A 125 -11.06 1.93 13.83
N MET A 126 -9.96 2.60 13.47
CA MET A 126 -9.84 4.05 13.38
C MET A 126 -10.80 4.61 12.33
N MET A 127 -10.84 4.02 11.13
CA MET A 127 -11.76 4.43 10.07
C MET A 127 -13.22 4.27 10.48
N LYS A 128 -13.58 3.26 11.29
CA LYS A 128 -14.94 3.10 11.83
C LYS A 128 -15.27 4.20 12.84
N GLN A 129 -14.32 4.55 13.71
CA GLN A 129 -14.48 5.69 14.63
C GLN A 129 -14.62 7.02 13.89
N ASP A 130 -13.84 7.22 12.82
CA ASP A 130 -13.91 8.42 11.99
C ASP A 130 -15.21 8.46 11.16
N LEU A 131 -15.70 7.31 10.70
CA LEU A 131 -16.99 7.16 10.01
C LEU A 131 -18.16 7.64 10.88
N GLU A 132 -18.25 7.11 12.11
CA GLU A 132 -19.33 7.43 13.03
C GLU A 132 -19.28 8.90 13.46
N LYS A 133 -18.08 9.45 13.70
CA LYS A 133 -17.91 10.86 14.04
C LYS A 133 -18.31 11.79 12.90
N VAL A 134 -17.88 11.50 11.67
CA VAL A 134 -18.24 12.30 10.49
C VAL A 134 -19.75 12.28 10.28
N LEU A 135 -20.41 11.12 10.39
CA LEU A 135 -21.87 11.03 10.28
C LEU A 135 -22.59 11.81 11.39
N LYS A 136 -22.15 11.67 12.64
CA LYS A 136 -22.78 12.36 13.78
C LYS A 136 -22.67 13.88 13.66
N LEU A 137 -21.50 14.38 13.28
CA LEU A 137 -21.26 15.82 13.09
C LEU A 137 -21.96 16.37 11.84
N HIS A 138 -21.97 15.60 10.74
CA HIS A 138 -22.57 16.05 9.49
C HIS A 138 -24.09 16.08 9.53
N PHE A 139 -24.73 15.09 10.16
CA PHE A 139 -26.19 15.02 10.27
C PHE A 139 -26.74 15.57 11.59
N GLY A 140 -25.89 16.06 12.49
CA GLY A 140 -26.33 16.61 13.78
C GLY A 140 -26.93 15.57 14.74
N LEU A 141 -26.54 14.29 14.60
CA LEU A 141 -27.11 13.17 15.38
C LEU A 141 -26.76 13.20 16.88
N ASN A 142 -25.93 14.15 17.30
CA ASN A 142 -25.59 14.40 18.70
C ASN A 142 -26.47 15.50 19.34
N GLY A 143 -27.44 16.07 18.61
CA GLY A 143 -28.28 17.18 19.09
C GLY A 143 -27.74 18.58 18.76
N ASP A 144 -26.60 18.66 18.05
CA ASP A 144 -26.00 19.89 17.55
C ASP A 144 -26.43 20.20 16.11
N THR A 145 -26.22 21.44 15.66
CA THR A 145 -26.47 21.83 14.27
C THR A 145 -25.59 21.03 13.29
N PRO A 146 -26.16 20.52 12.17
CA PRO A 146 -25.41 19.86 11.11
C PRO A 146 -24.19 20.68 10.66
N GLN A 147 -23.01 20.08 10.70
CA GLN A 147 -21.76 20.73 10.30
C GLN A 147 -21.43 20.46 8.83
N THR A 148 -20.79 21.45 8.20
CA THR A 148 -20.30 21.32 6.83
C THR A 148 -19.03 20.47 6.78
N PHE A 149 -18.71 19.86 5.64
CA PHE A 149 -17.47 19.07 5.48
C PHE A 149 -16.19 19.89 5.75
N GLU A 150 -16.25 21.21 5.60
CA GLU A 150 -15.13 22.12 5.85
C GLU A 150 -14.93 22.40 7.34
N GLU A 151 -16.01 22.46 8.12
CA GLU A 151 -15.96 22.57 9.58
C GLU A 151 -15.52 21.24 10.20
N ILE A 152 -16.09 20.13 9.73
CA ILE A 152 -15.70 18.78 10.16
C ILE A 152 -14.21 18.55 9.84
N GLY A 153 -13.71 19.10 8.72
CA GLY A 153 -12.30 19.03 8.31
C GLY A 153 -11.36 19.70 9.29
N ARG A 154 -11.76 20.87 9.79
CA ARG A 154 -11.02 21.58 10.82
C ARG A 154 -10.99 20.81 12.14
N VAL A 155 -12.09 20.19 12.54
CA VAL A 155 -12.21 19.42 13.78
C VAL A 155 -11.39 18.12 13.73
N LEU A 156 -11.47 17.37 12.63
CA LEU A 156 -10.80 16.07 12.47
C LEU A 156 -9.38 16.17 11.88
N LYS A 157 -8.91 17.40 11.55
CA LYS A 157 -7.64 17.65 10.84
C LYS A 157 -7.55 16.88 9.51
N LEU A 158 -8.67 16.79 8.80
CA LEU A 158 -8.79 16.11 7.51
C LEU A 158 -9.18 17.11 6.43
N SER A 159 -8.80 16.82 5.19
CA SER A 159 -9.23 17.64 4.06
C SER A 159 -10.73 17.48 3.80
N ARG A 160 -11.36 18.52 3.24
CA ARG A 160 -12.78 18.50 2.83
C ARG A 160 -13.10 17.29 1.95
N GLU A 161 -12.22 16.97 1.02
CA GLU A 161 -12.40 15.80 0.13
C GLU A 161 -12.20 14.47 0.88
N GLY A 162 -11.31 14.41 1.86
CA GLY A 162 -11.16 13.25 2.73
C GLY A 162 -12.44 12.95 3.51
N ILE A 163 -13.11 13.98 4.03
CA ILE A 163 -14.40 13.83 4.72
C ILE A 163 -15.50 13.42 3.77
N ARG A 164 -15.53 13.98 2.55
CA ARG A 164 -16.50 13.57 1.53
C ARG A 164 -16.36 12.07 1.22
N GLN A 165 -15.14 11.58 1.06
CA GLN A 165 -14.86 10.16 0.82
C GLN A 165 -15.29 9.27 2.00
N ILE A 166 -14.99 9.70 3.24
CA ILE A 166 -15.43 9.00 4.46
C ILE A 166 -16.96 8.94 4.50
N ASN A 167 -17.66 10.04 4.23
CA ASN A 167 -19.12 10.09 4.22
C ASN A 167 -19.74 9.21 3.12
N CYS A 168 -19.19 9.23 1.90
CA CYS A 168 -19.64 8.33 0.83
C CYS A 168 -19.45 6.85 1.19
N THR A 169 -18.30 6.51 1.79
CA THR A 169 -18.02 5.14 2.26
C THR A 169 -18.99 4.74 3.38
N ALA A 170 -19.35 5.69 4.25
CA ALA A 170 -20.27 5.48 5.35
C ALA A 170 -21.69 5.17 4.87
N LEU A 171 -22.21 5.99 3.97
CA LEU A 171 -23.54 5.83 3.40
C LEU A 171 -23.65 4.52 2.60
N SER A 172 -22.63 4.15 1.84
CA SER A 172 -22.60 2.87 1.13
C SER A 172 -22.66 1.68 2.09
N LYS A 173 -21.90 1.72 3.20
CA LYS A 173 -21.93 0.65 4.21
C LYS A 173 -23.26 0.58 4.97
N LEU A 174 -23.86 1.72 5.30
CA LEU A 174 -25.19 1.76 5.92
C LEU A 174 -26.26 1.19 5.00
N ARG A 175 -26.12 1.42 3.68
CA ARG A 175 -27.00 0.84 2.66
C ARG A 175 -26.84 -0.67 2.48
N GLU A 176 -25.63 -1.20 2.66
CA GLU A 176 -25.35 -2.64 2.58
C GLU A 176 -25.77 -3.38 3.85
N SER A 177 -25.82 -2.70 5.00
CA SER A 177 -26.35 -3.28 6.24
C SER A 177 -27.88 -3.34 6.24
N THR A 178 -28.45 -4.39 6.82
CA THR A 178 -29.91 -4.62 6.99
C THR A 178 -30.65 -3.52 7.78
N MET A 179 -29.97 -2.45 8.20
CA MET A 179 -30.55 -1.27 8.86
C MET A 179 -31.56 -0.50 8.01
N LEU A 180 -31.48 -0.57 6.67
CA LEU A 180 -32.49 0.07 5.81
C LEU A 180 -33.87 -0.56 5.94
N ASP A 181 -33.97 -1.85 6.27
CA ASP A 181 -35.25 -2.52 6.53
C ASP A 181 -35.86 -2.01 7.84
N SER A 182 -35.03 -1.71 8.83
CA SER A 182 -35.44 -1.12 10.11
C SER A 182 -35.87 0.35 9.96
N PHE A 183 -35.19 1.13 9.12
CA PHE A 183 -35.53 2.52 8.85
C PHE A 183 -36.76 2.68 7.94
N LYS A 184 -36.95 1.80 6.95
CA LYS A 184 -38.19 1.75 6.16
C LYS A 184 -39.41 1.53 7.05
N MET A 185 -39.27 0.73 8.12
CA MET A 185 -40.33 0.45 9.08
C MET A 185 -40.69 1.65 9.99
N TYR A 186 -39.84 2.68 10.04
CA TYR A 186 -40.09 3.92 10.81
C TYR A 186 -40.59 5.09 9.94
N ILE A 187 -40.46 4.99 8.62
CA ILE A 187 -40.86 6.02 7.65
C ILE A 187 -42.17 5.63 6.92
N THR A 188 -42.69 4.43 7.17
CA THR A 188 -44.01 3.96 6.73
C THR A 188 -44.94 3.85 7.92
#